data_AF-A0A316Z0T4-F1
#
_entry.id   AF-A0A316Z0T4-F1
#
_cell.length_a   1.000
_cell.length_b   1.000
_cell.length_c   1.000
_cell.angle_alpha   90.00
_cell.angle_beta   90.00
_cell.angle_gamma   90.00
#
_symmetry.space_group_name_H-M   'P 1'
#
loop_
_entity.id
_entity.type
_entity.pdbx_description
1 polymer ?
#
loop_
_entity_poly.entity_id
_entity_poly.type
_entity_poly.pdbx_seq_one_letter_code
_entity_poly.pdbx_strand_id
1 'polypeptide(L)'
;MNTHGGFFYTPAADDGASTAASASGFGSSSRPPPTAPRRLTPLQSSRLMAWLDAALLALSRNHRRRHAPDSPLRSLRAYCAAVLPVLAVLASVPPAPPAGSIKVGYLLQLSDVVPEACTGYDAHGGRPTGRAGEDVQQEEHDQEQLQEEELEDVGTTLARALQLMHLIDAQWHALVRGFELDYAAVQAEAAKLFPFIGPPATSAMPPSFDGRHAAAKPREVRQSDGASGRALSQTDRVRLQNIALRARTTLRAWGRAALDVEPLPEEDTFEKEERTRAEGDLEQKPEELDGIVELDDESEQSGDEVVVKQEGEEEEEEMEEVLVPPSTAHSASPPPRPREEQGKDDTEEGRHFANVFSKTFDPDASDEDEEDVKPVISHDYSTPPTRTPLKRQRSRTSSPPARRRAAPADAARHERQSSASPAASPPAQLSEGVLAWDKSFSRIFERTLAALADAQQMRLEREERNAAEGR
;
A
#
# COMPACT_ATOMS: atom_id res chain seq x y z
N MET A 1 -18.45 15.35 15.20
CA MET A 1 -17.72 16.47 14.57
C MET A 1 -18.16 16.56 13.12
N ASN A 2 -18.88 17.61 12.74
CA ASN A 2 -19.37 17.80 11.37
C ASN A 2 -18.24 18.35 10.49
N THR A 3 -17.62 17.49 9.69
CA THR A 3 -16.58 17.85 8.70
C THR A 3 -17.15 18.43 7.40
N HIS A 4 -18.40 18.92 7.40
CA HIS A 4 -19.02 19.61 6.27
C HIS A 4 -18.51 21.05 6.05
N GLY A 5 -17.37 21.42 6.64
CA GLY A 5 -16.61 22.60 6.24
C GLY A 5 -16.05 22.37 4.84
N GLY A 6 -16.89 22.62 3.84
CA GLY A 6 -16.58 22.33 2.45
C GLY A 6 -15.25 22.94 2.03
N PHE A 7 -14.50 22.13 1.29
CA PHE A 7 -13.35 22.52 0.46
C PHE A 7 -13.76 23.48 -0.69
N PHE A 8 -14.71 24.38 -0.44
CA PHE A 8 -15.15 25.35 -1.43
C PHE A 8 -14.10 26.44 -1.55
N TYR A 9 -13.24 26.22 -2.53
CA TYR A 9 -12.58 27.25 -3.32
C TYR A 9 -13.38 28.56 -3.27
N THR A 10 -12.84 29.57 -2.61
CA THR A 10 -13.10 30.93 -3.09
C THR A 10 -12.41 31.01 -4.46
N PRO A 11 -13.16 31.12 -5.58
CA PRO A 11 -12.52 31.49 -6.82
C PRO A 11 -11.79 32.79 -6.52
N ALA A 12 -10.51 32.85 -6.84
CA ALA A 12 -9.80 34.11 -6.80
C ALA A 12 -10.59 35.06 -7.69
N ALA A 13 -11.13 36.12 -7.10
CA ALA A 13 -11.79 37.18 -7.84
C ALA A 13 -10.75 37.75 -8.80
N ASP A 14 -10.86 37.34 -10.06
CA ASP A 14 -10.14 37.96 -11.15
C ASP A 14 -10.86 39.30 -11.35
N ASP A 15 -10.32 40.36 -10.74
CA ASP A 15 -10.77 41.74 -10.89
C ASP A 15 -10.53 42.19 -12.34
N GLY A 16 -11.42 41.76 -13.22
CA GLY A 16 -11.35 42.02 -14.66
C GLY A 16 -12.71 42.49 -15.17
N ALA A 17 -13.02 43.77 -14.91
CA ALA A 17 -14.09 44.47 -15.60
C ALA A 17 -13.84 44.45 -17.11
N SER A 18 -14.77 43.90 -17.91
CA SER A 18 -15.10 44.43 -19.25
C SER A 18 -16.23 43.66 -19.97
N THR A 19 -17.32 44.41 -20.15
CA THR A 19 -18.08 44.62 -21.40
C THR A 19 -18.46 43.43 -22.28
N ALA A 20 -19.78 43.25 -22.35
CA ALA A 20 -20.51 42.49 -23.34
C ALA A 20 -20.21 42.93 -24.79
N ALA A 21 -19.89 41.96 -25.63
CA ALA A 21 -20.13 42.03 -27.07
C ALA A 21 -20.40 40.62 -27.61
N SER A 22 -21.63 40.42 -28.08
CA SER A 22 -22.09 39.20 -28.75
C SER A 22 -21.44 39.09 -30.13
N ALA A 23 -20.67 38.04 -30.37
CA ALA A 23 -20.28 37.62 -31.70
C ALA A 23 -20.33 36.09 -31.79
N SER A 24 -21.35 35.61 -32.51
CA SER A 24 -21.52 34.23 -32.95
C SER A 24 -20.47 33.89 -34.02
N GLY A 25 -19.26 33.55 -33.57
CA GLY A 25 -18.23 32.96 -34.40
C GLY A 25 -18.10 31.48 -34.06
N PHE A 26 -18.20 30.60 -35.06
CA PHE A 26 -17.72 29.21 -35.02
C PHE A 26 -16.18 29.19 -34.93
N GLY A 27 -15.65 29.85 -33.90
CA GLY A 27 -14.23 29.96 -33.63
C GLY A 27 -13.72 28.58 -33.27
N SER A 28 -12.73 28.13 -34.03
CA SER A 28 -11.72 27.15 -33.63
C SER A 28 -11.61 27.17 -32.11
N SER A 29 -12.15 26.14 -31.45
CA SER A 29 -12.17 26.01 -30.01
C SER A 29 -10.73 25.80 -29.56
N SER A 30 -9.99 26.91 -29.48
CA SER A 30 -8.66 26.99 -28.92
C SER A 30 -8.81 26.62 -27.46
N ARG A 31 -8.63 25.32 -27.22
CA ARG A 31 -8.67 24.74 -25.90
C ARG A 31 -7.80 25.62 -24.99
N PRO A 32 -8.35 26.20 -23.91
CA PRO A 32 -7.58 27.06 -23.03
C PRO A 32 -6.31 26.31 -22.61
N PRO A 33 -5.15 26.97 -22.60
CA PRO A 33 -3.90 26.33 -22.24
C PRO A 33 -4.05 25.65 -20.88
N PRO A 34 -3.48 24.45 -20.68
CA PRO A 34 -3.59 23.73 -19.42
C PRO A 34 -3.09 24.64 -18.29
N THR A 35 -4.00 24.98 -17.38
CA THR A 35 -3.68 25.80 -16.21
C THR A 35 -2.59 25.08 -15.41
N ALA A 36 -1.50 25.78 -15.14
CA ALA A 36 -0.41 25.24 -14.33
C ALA A 36 -0.97 24.66 -13.00
N PRO A 37 -0.43 23.53 -12.52
CA PRO A 37 -0.91 22.90 -11.30
C PRO A 37 -0.85 23.88 -10.13
N ARG A 38 -2.00 24.09 -9.49
CA ARG A 38 -2.14 25.07 -8.42
C ARG A 38 -1.39 24.58 -7.18
N ARG A 39 -0.38 25.33 -6.76
CA ARG A 39 0.35 25.05 -5.52
C ARG A 39 -0.57 25.20 -4.31
N LEU A 40 -0.47 24.28 -3.36
CA LEU A 40 -1.16 24.38 -2.07
C LEU A 40 -0.59 25.55 -1.27
N THR A 41 -1.48 26.35 -0.65
CA THR A 41 -1.05 27.39 0.28
C THR A 41 -0.56 26.76 1.59
N PRO A 42 0.31 27.42 2.39
CA PRO A 42 0.79 26.88 3.66
C PRO A 42 -0.35 26.48 4.62
N LEU A 43 -1.42 27.28 4.67
CA LEU A 43 -2.61 26.99 5.47
C LEU A 43 -3.36 25.75 4.95
N GLN A 44 -3.46 25.57 3.63
CA GLN A 44 -4.05 24.36 3.04
C GLN A 44 -3.21 23.12 3.35
N SER A 45 -1.88 23.22 3.23
CA SER A 45 -0.96 22.13 3.58
C SER A 45 -1.08 21.73 5.05
N SER A 46 -1.13 22.71 5.98
CA SER A 46 -1.32 22.44 7.41
C SER A 46 -2.65 21.74 7.70
N ARG A 47 -3.76 22.23 7.11
CA ARG A 47 -5.08 21.60 7.27
C ARG A 47 -5.14 20.19 6.68
N LEU A 48 -4.49 19.99 5.54
CA LEU A 48 -4.39 18.69 4.89
C LEU A 48 -3.64 17.69 5.78
N MET A 49 -2.48 18.06 6.32
CA MET A 49 -1.71 17.21 7.25
C MET A 49 -2.55 16.86 8.49
N ALA A 50 -3.16 17.86 9.14
CA ALA A 50 -4.00 17.63 10.31
C ALA A 50 -5.17 16.67 10.02
N TRP A 51 -5.78 16.76 8.82
CA TRP A 51 -6.82 15.83 8.41
C TRP A 51 -6.29 14.42 8.15
N LEU A 52 -5.15 14.29 7.45
CA LEU A 52 -4.51 13.01 7.15
C LEU A 52 -4.08 12.30 8.44
N ASP A 53 -3.46 13.01 9.38
CA ASP A 53 -3.08 12.47 10.70
C ASP A 53 -4.29 11.95 11.47
N ALA A 54 -5.38 12.74 11.51
CA ALA A 54 -6.61 12.34 12.19
C ALA A 54 -7.26 11.12 11.51
N ALA A 55 -7.25 11.06 10.17
CA ALA A 55 -7.80 9.95 9.41
C ALA A 55 -7.00 8.65 9.62
N LEU A 56 -5.66 8.72 9.54
CA LEU A 56 -4.79 7.56 9.78
C LEU A 56 -4.87 7.09 11.23
N LEU A 57 -4.87 8.00 12.19
CA LEU A 57 -5.06 7.66 13.60
C LEU A 57 -6.40 6.96 13.85
N ALA A 58 -7.48 7.43 13.20
CA ALA A 58 -8.79 6.78 13.26
C ALA A 58 -8.77 5.37 12.65
N LEU A 59 -8.11 5.20 11.50
CA LEU A 59 -7.92 3.88 10.86
C LEU A 59 -7.18 2.92 11.79
N SER A 60 -6.02 3.33 12.33
CA SER A 60 -5.22 2.49 13.24
C SER A 60 -5.97 2.12 14.52
N ARG A 61 -6.68 3.09 15.14
CA ARG A 61 -7.48 2.83 16.34
C ARG A 61 -8.63 1.86 16.08
N ASN A 62 -9.36 2.05 14.99
CA ASN A 62 -10.49 1.19 14.64
C ASN A 62 -10.03 -0.21 14.20
N HIS A 63 -8.89 -0.32 13.51
CA HIS A 63 -8.27 -1.59 13.17
C HIS A 63 -7.85 -2.39 14.41
N ARG A 64 -7.23 -1.75 15.42
CA ARG A 64 -6.94 -2.41 16.72
C ARG A 64 -8.21 -2.88 17.42
N ARG A 65 -9.33 -2.19 17.21
CA ARG A 65 -10.64 -2.53 17.76
C ARG A 65 -11.47 -3.44 16.83
N ARG A 66 -10.92 -3.98 15.73
CA ARG A 66 -11.69 -4.72 14.72
C ARG A 66 -12.53 -5.89 15.24
N HIS A 67 -12.10 -6.53 16.33
CA HIS A 67 -12.85 -7.64 16.95
C HIS A 67 -13.94 -7.17 17.92
N ALA A 68 -13.98 -5.88 18.26
CA ALA A 68 -15.04 -5.33 19.11
C ALA A 68 -16.37 -5.30 18.34
N PRO A 69 -17.49 -5.68 18.99
CA PRO A 69 -18.79 -5.77 18.32
C PRO A 69 -19.30 -4.41 17.83
N ASP A 70 -18.83 -3.31 18.45
CA ASP A 70 -19.18 -1.93 18.14
C ASP A 70 -18.20 -1.24 17.16
N SER A 71 -17.16 -1.95 16.70
CA SER A 71 -16.19 -1.35 15.78
C SER A 71 -16.83 -1.08 14.42
N PRO A 72 -16.58 0.09 13.80
CA PRO A 72 -17.05 0.36 12.44
C PRO A 72 -16.25 -0.39 11.38
N LEU A 73 -15.04 -0.86 11.71
CA LEU A 73 -14.13 -1.55 10.80
C LEU A 73 -13.96 -3.02 11.22
N ARG A 74 -15.07 -3.76 11.31
CA ARG A 74 -15.05 -5.19 11.68
C ARG A 74 -14.60 -6.10 10.55
N SER A 75 -14.82 -5.68 9.31
CA SER A 75 -14.46 -6.45 8.11
C SER A 75 -13.40 -5.73 7.29
N LEU A 76 -12.63 -6.52 6.54
CA LEU A 76 -11.65 -5.98 5.59
C LEU A 76 -12.31 -5.06 4.57
N ARG A 77 -13.51 -5.41 4.10
CA ARG A 77 -14.29 -4.58 3.18
C ARG A 77 -14.57 -3.18 3.76
N ALA A 78 -14.99 -3.10 5.03
CA ALA A 78 -15.22 -1.82 5.69
C ALA A 78 -13.92 -1.03 5.86
N TYR A 79 -12.82 -1.72 6.19
CA TYR A 79 -11.49 -1.11 6.26
C TYR A 79 -11.04 -0.54 4.92
N CYS A 80 -11.05 -1.33 3.84
CA CYS A 80 -10.70 -0.86 2.50
C CYS A 80 -11.55 0.34 2.08
N ALA A 81 -12.87 0.31 2.32
CA ALA A 81 -13.76 1.42 2.03
C ALA A 81 -13.40 2.70 2.80
N ALA A 82 -12.90 2.58 4.04
CA ALA A 82 -12.45 3.70 4.84
C ALA A 82 -11.08 4.27 4.40
N VAL A 83 -10.22 3.45 3.79
CA VAL A 83 -8.91 3.88 3.25
C VAL A 83 -9.07 4.62 1.92
N LEU A 84 -10.05 4.25 1.08
CA LEU A 84 -10.24 4.86 -0.25
C LEU A 84 -10.34 6.40 -0.24
N PRO A 85 -11.10 7.07 0.66
CA PRO A 85 -11.11 8.52 0.75
C PRO A 85 -9.74 9.14 1.02
N VAL A 86 -8.91 8.49 1.85
CA VAL A 86 -7.55 8.95 2.17
C VAL A 86 -6.68 8.89 0.91
N LEU A 87 -6.74 7.78 0.17
CA LEU A 87 -6.03 7.63 -1.10
C LEU A 87 -6.50 8.61 -2.17
N ALA A 88 -7.80 8.89 -2.25
CA ALA A 88 -8.34 9.87 -3.18
C ALA A 88 -7.83 11.28 -2.89
N VAL A 89 -7.77 11.66 -1.61
CA VAL A 89 -7.19 12.94 -1.19
C VAL A 89 -5.69 13.00 -1.54
N LEU A 90 -4.91 11.96 -1.23
CA LEU A 90 -3.49 11.91 -1.56
C LEU A 90 -3.23 11.96 -3.07
N ALA A 91 -4.08 11.34 -3.88
CA ALA A 91 -3.97 11.39 -5.33
C ALA A 91 -4.12 12.83 -5.87
N SER A 92 -4.95 13.66 -5.22
CA SER A 92 -5.13 15.08 -5.56
C SER A 92 -3.96 15.99 -5.14
N VAL A 93 -3.05 15.51 -4.29
CA VAL A 93 -1.88 16.28 -3.87
C VAL A 93 -0.86 16.32 -5.02
N PRO A 94 -0.43 17.53 -5.47
CA PRO A 94 0.56 17.66 -6.54
C PRO A 94 1.90 17.01 -6.13
N PRO A 95 2.59 16.30 -7.04
CA PRO A 95 3.90 15.71 -6.75
C PRO A 95 5.01 16.75 -6.59
N ALA A 96 4.76 18.02 -6.97
CA ALA A 96 5.73 19.09 -6.90
C ALA A 96 6.02 19.56 -5.45
N PRO A 97 7.28 19.92 -5.12
CA PRO A 97 7.62 20.50 -3.82
C PRO A 97 6.88 21.82 -3.55
N PRO A 98 6.50 22.12 -2.30
CA PRO A 98 6.70 21.31 -1.08
C PRO A 98 5.61 20.24 -0.85
N ALA A 99 4.50 20.26 -1.59
CA ALA A 99 3.38 19.33 -1.37
C ALA A 99 3.76 17.85 -1.62
N GLY A 100 4.70 17.61 -2.52
CA GLY A 100 5.22 16.26 -2.81
C GLY A 100 5.76 15.54 -1.59
N SER A 101 6.45 16.22 -0.66
CA SER A 101 6.99 15.56 0.53
C SER A 101 5.90 15.08 1.50
N ILE A 102 4.80 15.85 1.61
CA ILE A 102 3.61 15.45 2.36
C ILE A 102 3.05 14.14 1.77
N LYS A 103 2.89 14.09 0.44
CA LYS A 103 2.38 12.91 -0.25
C LYS A 103 3.29 11.69 -0.06
N VAL A 104 4.61 11.86 -0.18
CA VAL A 104 5.60 10.79 0.06
C VAL A 104 5.48 10.23 1.47
N GLY A 105 5.48 11.09 2.50
CA GLY A 105 5.41 10.66 3.89
C GLY A 105 4.18 9.82 4.20
N TYR A 106 3.00 10.29 3.78
CA TYR A 106 1.75 9.56 4.02
C TYR A 106 1.57 8.32 3.13
N LEU A 107 2.09 8.32 1.90
CA LEU A 107 2.08 7.11 1.07
C LEU A 107 3.01 6.05 1.66
N LEU A 108 4.19 6.40 2.20
CA LEU A 108 5.07 5.44 2.88
C LEU A 108 4.36 4.82 4.07
N GLN A 109 3.68 5.64 4.87
CA GLN A 109 2.92 5.16 6.02
C GLN A 109 1.75 4.25 5.61
N LEU A 110 1.01 4.60 4.55
CA LEU A 110 -0.07 3.74 4.06
C LEU A 110 0.44 2.43 3.46
N SER A 111 1.55 2.46 2.71
CA SER A 111 2.18 1.26 2.17
C SER A 111 2.68 0.30 3.25
N ASP A 112 2.99 0.82 4.44
CA ASP A 112 3.37 0.02 5.61
C ASP A 112 2.13 -0.53 6.34
N VAL A 113 1.20 0.36 6.72
CA VAL A 113 0.06 0.04 7.57
C VAL A 113 -1.03 -0.77 6.85
N VAL A 114 -1.26 -0.53 5.56
CA VAL A 114 -2.37 -1.19 4.83
C VAL A 114 -2.13 -2.69 4.69
N PRO A 115 -0.98 -3.19 4.21
CA PRO A 115 -0.70 -4.62 4.13
C PRO A 115 -0.84 -5.32 5.48
N GLU A 116 -0.25 -4.77 6.54
CA GLU A 116 -0.34 -5.31 7.91
C GLU A 116 -1.79 -5.34 8.40
N ALA A 117 -2.54 -4.26 8.15
CA ALA A 117 -3.94 -4.22 8.55
C ALA A 117 -4.79 -5.22 7.77
N CYS A 118 -4.52 -5.43 6.48
CA CYS A 118 -5.24 -6.40 5.65
C CYS A 118 -5.09 -7.82 6.21
N THR A 119 -3.86 -8.23 6.57
CA THR A 119 -3.61 -9.57 7.11
C THR A 119 -4.16 -9.78 8.51
N GLY A 120 -4.43 -8.70 9.25
CA GLY A 120 -5.09 -8.75 10.55
C GLY A 120 -6.59 -9.07 10.50
N TYR A 121 -7.24 -9.06 9.33
CA TYR A 121 -8.64 -9.45 9.19
C TYR A 121 -8.78 -10.92 8.79
N ASP A 122 -9.85 -11.54 9.29
CA ASP A 122 -10.29 -12.85 8.84
C ASP A 122 -10.81 -12.75 7.40
N ALA A 123 -10.21 -13.53 6.49
CA ALA A 123 -10.61 -13.58 5.09
C ALA A 123 -11.98 -14.24 4.92
N HIS A 124 -12.38 -15.13 5.84
CA HIS A 124 -13.66 -15.85 5.85
C HIS A 124 -14.83 -15.00 6.39
N GLY A 125 -14.63 -13.69 6.58
CA GLY A 125 -15.72 -12.78 6.95
C GLY A 125 -16.18 -12.87 8.41
N GLY A 126 -15.42 -13.52 9.30
CA GLY A 126 -15.70 -13.54 10.74
C GLY A 126 -16.93 -14.37 11.11
N ARG A 127 -17.18 -15.47 10.38
CA ARG A 127 -18.24 -16.42 10.71
C ARG A 127 -17.98 -16.94 12.13
N PRO A 128 -18.94 -16.82 13.06
CA PRO A 128 -18.76 -17.35 14.41
C PRO A 128 -18.68 -18.88 14.31
N THR A 129 -17.48 -19.43 14.47
CA THR A 129 -17.16 -20.87 14.45
C THR A 129 -17.79 -21.67 15.60
N GLY A 130 -18.84 -21.15 16.23
CA GLY A 130 -19.31 -21.56 17.56
C GLY A 130 -20.75 -22.09 17.63
N ARG A 131 -21.33 -22.63 16.55
CA ARG A 131 -22.63 -23.33 16.65
C ARG A 131 -22.43 -24.84 16.53
N ALA A 132 -21.77 -25.40 17.54
CA ALA A 132 -21.63 -26.85 17.68
C ALA A 132 -22.94 -27.44 18.22
N GLY A 133 -23.62 -28.22 17.38
CA GLY A 133 -24.70 -29.12 17.79
C GLY A 133 -26.08 -28.63 17.41
N GLU A 134 -26.63 -29.17 16.32
CA GLU A 134 -27.96 -29.80 16.25
C GLU A 134 -28.23 -30.21 14.78
N ASP A 135 -28.37 -31.53 14.55
CA ASP A 135 -28.98 -32.22 13.39
C ASP A 135 -28.14 -32.59 12.13
N VAL A 136 -27.40 -33.72 12.23
CA VAL A 136 -26.34 -34.23 11.33
C VAL A 136 -26.75 -34.81 9.94
N GLN A 137 -28.02 -34.98 9.58
CA GLN A 137 -28.38 -35.80 8.38
C GLN A 137 -29.01 -35.06 7.19
N GLN A 138 -29.39 -33.78 7.36
CA GLN A 138 -29.79 -32.93 6.23
C GLN A 138 -28.68 -31.94 5.83
N GLU A 139 -27.55 -31.98 6.52
CA GLU A 139 -26.46 -31.01 6.42
C GLU A 139 -25.55 -31.19 5.20
N GLU A 140 -25.41 -32.37 4.60
CA GLU A 140 -24.37 -32.59 3.56
C GLU A 140 -24.57 -31.70 2.31
N HIS A 141 -25.81 -31.58 1.79
CA HIS A 141 -26.06 -30.74 0.61
C HIS A 141 -26.07 -29.23 0.94
N ASP A 142 -26.52 -28.88 2.14
CA ASP A 142 -26.46 -27.49 2.62
C ASP A 142 -25.01 -27.07 2.91
N GLN A 143 -24.14 -28.01 3.30
CA GLN A 143 -22.72 -27.77 3.59
C GLN A 143 -21.91 -27.47 2.33
N GLU A 144 -22.16 -28.16 1.21
CA GLU A 144 -21.52 -27.86 -0.08
C GLU A 144 -21.87 -26.44 -0.58
N GLN A 145 -23.15 -26.05 -0.50
CA GLN A 145 -23.58 -24.69 -0.90
C GLN A 145 -22.98 -23.61 0.00
N LEU A 146 -22.89 -23.86 1.31
CA LEU A 146 -22.27 -22.94 2.26
C LEU A 146 -20.76 -22.79 2.03
N GLN A 147 -20.06 -23.86 1.61
CA GLN A 147 -18.65 -23.79 1.26
C GLN A 147 -18.42 -22.97 -0.01
N GLU A 148 -19.28 -23.11 -1.02
CA GLU A 148 -19.20 -22.33 -2.27
C GLU A 148 -19.42 -20.83 -1.99
N GLU A 149 -20.45 -20.48 -1.21
CA GLU A 149 -20.72 -19.08 -0.80
C GLU A 149 -19.56 -18.49 0.02
N GLU A 150 -18.97 -19.28 0.93
CA GLU A 150 -17.83 -18.86 1.73
C GLU A 150 -16.59 -18.57 0.88
N LEU A 151 -16.33 -19.44 -0.12
CA LEU A 151 -15.21 -19.26 -1.02
C LEU A 151 -15.38 -18.01 -1.91
N GLU A 152 -16.59 -17.72 -2.37
CA GLU A 152 -16.91 -16.48 -3.08
C GLU A 152 -16.63 -15.26 -2.18
N ASP A 153 -17.06 -15.30 -0.93
CA ASP A 153 -16.83 -14.21 0.04
C ASP A 153 -15.33 -13.98 0.31
N VAL A 154 -14.54 -15.05 0.44
CA VAL A 154 -13.06 -14.97 0.55
C VAL A 154 -12.46 -14.34 -0.71
N GLY A 155 -12.83 -14.85 -1.88
CA GLY A 155 -12.34 -14.34 -3.17
C GLY A 155 -12.63 -12.86 -3.36
N THR A 156 -13.82 -12.41 -2.97
CA THR A 156 -14.18 -10.99 -3.04
C THR A 156 -13.41 -10.12 -2.06
N THR A 157 -13.16 -10.64 -0.86
CA THR A 157 -12.38 -9.97 0.18
C THR A 157 -10.93 -9.78 -0.26
N LEU A 158 -10.32 -10.82 -0.82
CA LEU A 158 -8.99 -10.80 -1.41
C LEU A 158 -8.90 -9.83 -2.60
N ALA A 159 -9.90 -9.83 -3.50
CA ALA A 159 -9.95 -8.90 -4.62
C ALA A 159 -9.99 -7.44 -4.16
N ARG A 160 -10.66 -7.11 -3.05
CA ARG A 160 -10.66 -5.75 -2.49
C ARG A 160 -9.31 -5.34 -1.94
N ALA A 161 -8.58 -6.24 -1.29
CA ALA A 161 -7.22 -5.98 -0.84
C ALA A 161 -6.29 -5.69 -2.04
N LEU A 162 -6.36 -6.53 -3.09
CA LEU A 162 -5.64 -6.35 -4.35
C LEU A 162 -5.94 -5.00 -5.02
N GLN A 163 -7.21 -4.61 -5.10
CA GLN A 163 -7.62 -3.30 -5.63
C GLN A 163 -6.97 -2.16 -4.84
N LEU A 164 -6.95 -2.25 -3.52
CA LEU A 164 -6.38 -1.22 -2.65
C LEU A 164 -4.86 -1.11 -2.86
N MET A 165 -4.16 -2.24 -2.93
CA MET A 165 -2.72 -2.29 -3.18
C MET A 165 -2.36 -1.77 -4.57
N HIS A 166 -3.16 -2.08 -5.59
CA HIS A 166 -2.99 -1.54 -6.94
C HIS A 166 -3.12 -0.01 -6.96
N LEU A 167 -4.04 0.56 -6.18
CA LEU A 167 -4.20 2.02 -6.09
C LEU A 167 -3.02 2.69 -5.39
N ILE A 168 -2.43 2.03 -4.39
CA ILE A 168 -1.21 2.49 -3.71
C ILE A 168 -0.03 2.44 -4.70
N ASP A 169 0.16 1.32 -5.39
CA ASP A 169 1.21 1.16 -6.41
C ASP A 169 1.08 2.18 -7.55
N ALA A 170 -0.13 2.41 -8.05
CA ALA A 170 -0.35 3.41 -9.10
C ALA A 170 -0.02 4.84 -8.64
N GLN A 171 -0.29 5.18 -7.38
CA GLN A 171 0.12 6.47 -6.82
C GLN A 171 1.64 6.60 -6.72
N TRP A 172 2.32 5.53 -6.29
CA TRP A 172 3.78 5.50 -6.26
C TRP A 172 4.39 5.62 -7.64
N HIS A 173 3.91 4.84 -8.60
CA HIS A 173 4.37 4.89 -9.97
C HIS A 173 4.21 6.29 -10.58
N ALA A 174 3.04 6.92 -10.40
CA ALA A 174 2.82 8.30 -10.85
C ALA A 174 3.76 9.30 -10.16
N LEU A 175 4.01 9.13 -8.86
CA LEU A 175 4.90 10.01 -8.10
C LEU A 175 6.38 9.86 -8.50
N VAL A 176 6.87 8.62 -8.65
CA VAL A 176 8.25 8.33 -9.11
C VAL A 176 8.48 8.91 -10.50
N ARG A 177 7.47 8.83 -11.37
CA ARG A 177 7.53 9.36 -12.73
C ARG A 177 7.19 10.85 -12.84
N GLY A 178 6.77 11.51 -11.76
CA GLY A 178 6.43 12.94 -11.76
C GLY A 178 5.15 13.30 -12.52
N PHE A 179 4.20 12.37 -12.65
CA PHE A 179 2.92 12.61 -13.32
C PHE A 179 1.76 12.79 -12.33
N GLU A 180 0.68 13.43 -12.78
CA GLU A 180 -0.57 13.49 -12.05
C GLU A 180 -1.40 12.22 -12.31
N LEU A 181 -1.92 11.61 -11.24
CA LEU A 181 -2.73 10.41 -11.32
C LEU A 181 -4.21 10.78 -11.51
N ASP A 182 -4.83 10.30 -12.60
CA ASP A 182 -6.29 10.26 -12.70
C ASP A 182 -6.84 9.13 -11.82
N TYR A 183 -7.07 9.44 -10.54
CA TYR A 183 -7.47 8.46 -9.54
C TYR A 183 -8.75 7.73 -9.90
N ALA A 184 -9.73 8.42 -10.48
CA ALA A 184 -11.01 7.82 -10.85
C ALA A 184 -10.85 6.79 -11.99
N ALA A 185 -10.04 7.12 -13.00
CA ALA A 185 -9.72 6.20 -14.08
C ALA A 185 -8.99 4.95 -13.57
N VAL A 186 -7.99 5.12 -12.71
CA VAL A 186 -7.23 4.00 -12.13
C VAL A 186 -8.09 3.17 -11.17
N GLN A 187 -8.98 3.79 -10.41
CA GLN A 187 -9.95 3.06 -9.59
C GLN A 187 -10.90 2.20 -10.43
N ALA A 188 -11.37 2.72 -11.56
CA ALA A 188 -12.18 1.95 -12.50
C ALA A 188 -11.39 0.83 -13.19
N GLU A 189 -10.10 1.05 -13.49
CA GLU A 189 -9.20 0.02 -14.00
C GLU A 189 -8.97 -1.09 -12.95
N ALA A 190 -8.66 -0.72 -11.71
CA ALA A 190 -8.48 -1.67 -10.61
C ALA A 190 -9.73 -2.55 -10.41
N ALA A 191 -10.92 -1.95 -10.48
CA ALA A 191 -12.18 -2.68 -10.37
C ALA A 191 -12.40 -3.68 -11.53
N LYS A 192 -11.82 -3.42 -12.71
CA LYS A 192 -11.86 -4.35 -13.86
C LYS A 192 -10.81 -5.45 -13.77
N LEU A 193 -9.61 -5.11 -13.28
CA LEU A 193 -8.49 -6.06 -13.13
C LEU A 193 -8.76 -7.09 -12.04
N PHE A 194 -9.45 -6.67 -10.98
CA PHE A 194 -9.82 -7.52 -9.85
C PHE A 194 -11.34 -7.54 -9.76
N PRO A 195 -12.02 -8.18 -10.72
CA PRO A 195 -13.48 -8.24 -10.70
C PRO A 195 -13.94 -8.94 -9.42
N PHE A 196 -15.01 -8.43 -8.86
CA PHE A 196 -15.68 -9.06 -7.73
C PHE A 196 -16.29 -10.37 -8.24
N ILE A 197 -15.74 -11.51 -7.79
CA ILE A 197 -16.32 -12.85 -8.02
C ILE A 197 -17.47 -13.01 -7.03
N GLY A 198 -18.58 -12.35 -7.32
CA GLY A 198 -19.81 -12.60 -6.60
C GLY A 198 -20.96 -12.18 -7.51
N PRO A 199 -22.19 -12.63 -7.22
CA PRO A 199 -23.35 -12.32 -8.03
C PRO A 199 -23.40 -10.80 -8.24
N PRO A 200 -23.53 -10.31 -9.49
CA PRO A 200 -23.53 -8.87 -9.76
C PRO A 200 -24.62 -8.26 -8.89
N ALA A 201 -24.25 -7.40 -7.95
CA ALA A 201 -25.19 -6.81 -7.00
C ALA A 201 -26.36 -6.22 -7.81
N THR A 202 -27.51 -6.90 -7.78
CA THR A 202 -28.68 -6.66 -8.64
C THR A 202 -29.42 -5.37 -8.28
N SER A 203 -28.82 -4.46 -7.51
CA SER A 203 -29.53 -3.32 -6.96
C SER A 203 -28.62 -2.13 -6.65
N ALA A 204 -27.94 -1.63 -7.67
CA ALA A 204 -27.78 -0.20 -7.89
C ALA A 204 -27.23 -0.06 -9.30
N MET A 205 -28.07 0.40 -10.24
CA MET A 205 -27.50 0.88 -11.50
C MET A 205 -26.36 1.83 -11.13
N PRO A 206 -25.12 1.60 -11.61
CA PRO A 206 -24.10 2.63 -11.53
C PRO A 206 -24.71 3.90 -12.14
N PRO A 207 -24.48 5.09 -11.57
CA PRO A 207 -24.93 6.33 -12.21
C PRO A 207 -24.50 6.25 -13.66
N SER A 208 -25.47 6.33 -14.58
CA SER A 208 -25.28 6.10 -16.00
C SER A 208 -24.12 6.99 -16.47
N PHE A 209 -22.95 6.38 -16.56
CA PHE A 209 -21.72 7.05 -16.94
C PHE A 209 -21.71 6.96 -18.46
N ASP A 210 -22.17 8.02 -19.11
CA ASP A 210 -22.29 8.10 -20.57
C ASP A 210 -21.03 7.53 -21.23
N GLY A 211 -21.21 6.44 -21.98
CA GLY A 211 -20.16 5.57 -22.53
C GLY A 211 -19.32 6.17 -23.66
N ARG A 212 -18.94 7.46 -23.56
CA ARG A 212 -18.01 8.12 -24.50
C ARG A 212 -16.61 8.34 -23.95
N HIS A 213 -16.25 7.68 -22.85
CA HIS A 213 -14.85 7.54 -22.45
C HIS A 213 -14.31 6.24 -23.05
N ALA A 214 -14.04 6.27 -24.36
CA ALA A 214 -13.13 5.32 -24.99
C ALA A 214 -11.91 5.17 -24.09
N ALA A 215 -11.44 3.94 -23.84
CA ALA A 215 -10.32 3.59 -22.95
C ALA A 215 -9.18 4.61 -23.12
N ALA A 216 -9.25 5.69 -22.34
CA ALA A 216 -8.39 6.82 -22.52
C ALA A 216 -7.12 6.35 -21.88
N LYS A 217 -6.10 6.09 -22.72
CA LYS A 217 -4.74 5.90 -22.22
C LYS A 217 -4.52 6.97 -21.15
N PRO A 218 -4.17 6.58 -19.91
CA PRO A 218 -4.02 7.52 -18.81
C PRO A 218 -3.22 8.70 -19.35
N ARG A 219 -3.85 9.86 -19.32
CA ARG A 219 -3.33 11.00 -20.04
C ARG A 219 -2.07 11.43 -19.31
N GLU A 220 -0.93 11.02 -19.85
CA GLU A 220 0.39 11.41 -19.40
C GLU A 220 0.54 12.91 -19.69
N VAL A 221 0.00 13.73 -18.79
CA VAL A 221 0.27 15.16 -18.79
C VAL A 221 1.70 15.28 -18.28
N ARG A 222 2.65 15.22 -19.22
CA ARG A 222 4.06 15.46 -18.92
C ARG A 222 4.19 16.82 -18.25
N GLN A 223 4.52 16.82 -16.97
CA GLN A 223 4.94 18.03 -16.30
C GLN A 223 6.26 18.48 -16.92
N SER A 224 6.39 19.78 -17.17
CA SER A 224 7.54 20.41 -17.82
C SER A 224 8.88 19.83 -17.35
N ASP A 225 9.75 19.48 -18.30
CA ASP A 225 10.90 18.55 -18.26
C ASP A 225 11.98 18.72 -17.17
N GLY A 226 11.80 19.61 -16.18
CA GLY A 226 12.83 19.92 -15.18
C GLY A 226 12.68 19.26 -13.80
N ALA A 227 11.50 18.75 -13.42
CA ALA A 227 11.21 18.38 -12.03
C ALA A 227 11.07 16.86 -11.77
N SER A 228 11.05 16.04 -12.81
CA SER A 228 10.58 14.64 -12.80
C SER A 228 11.39 13.61 -11.99
N GLY A 229 12.46 13.98 -11.28
CA GLY A 229 13.34 13.00 -10.59
C GLY A 229 13.67 13.31 -9.14
N ARG A 230 13.23 14.46 -8.60
CA ARG A 230 13.61 14.92 -7.25
C ARG A 230 12.56 14.67 -6.17
N ALA A 231 11.42 14.06 -6.51
CA ALA A 231 10.33 13.89 -5.55
C ALA A 231 10.69 12.93 -4.40
N LEU A 232 11.57 11.95 -4.64
CA LEU A 232 11.97 10.93 -3.67
C LEU A 232 13.46 11.03 -3.33
N SER A 233 13.75 11.15 -2.03
CA SER A 233 15.12 11.02 -1.52
C SER A 233 15.63 9.58 -1.69
N GLN A 234 16.95 9.39 -1.69
CA GLN A 234 17.53 8.04 -1.76
C GLN A 234 17.05 7.16 -0.60
N THR A 235 16.98 7.71 0.61
CA THR A 235 16.45 7.02 1.79
C THR A 235 15.00 6.58 1.60
N ASP A 236 14.15 7.43 1.03
CA ASP A 236 12.74 7.07 0.77
C ASP A 236 12.61 5.96 -0.27
N ARG A 237 13.48 5.93 -1.27
CA ARG A 237 13.49 4.85 -2.30
C ARG A 237 13.82 3.50 -1.68
N VAL A 238 14.89 3.44 -0.89
CA VAL A 238 15.30 2.21 -0.17
C VAL A 238 14.19 1.78 0.79
N ARG A 239 13.60 2.73 1.53
CA ARG A 239 12.49 2.45 2.43
C ARG A 239 11.27 1.90 1.69
N LEU A 240 10.90 2.50 0.56
CA LEU A 240 9.78 2.04 -0.26
C LEU A 240 10.03 0.63 -0.81
N GLN A 241 11.25 0.34 -1.28
CA GLN A 241 11.64 -1.00 -1.73
C GLN A 241 11.44 -2.04 -0.62
N ASN A 242 11.98 -1.78 0.58
CA ASN A 242 11.86 -2.69 1.72
C ASN A 242 10.39 -2.90 2.14
N ILE A 243 9.60 -1.81 2.18
CA ILE A 243 8.17 -1.89 2.48
C ILE A 243 7.43 -2.71 1.42
N ALA A 244 7.71 -2.48 0.14
CA ALA A 244 7.05 -3.18 -0.96
C ALA A 244 7.36 -4.69 -0.96
N LEU A 245 8.63 -5.07 -0.72
CA LEU A 245 9.04 -6.47 -0.62
C LEU A 245 8.36 -7.18 0.55
N ARG A 246 8.39 -6.58 1.75
CA ARG A 246 7.72 -7.13 2.94
C ARG A 246 6.21 -7.21 2.77
N ALA A 247 5.58 -6.18 2.19
CA ALA A 247 4.15 -6.18 1.90
C ALA A 247 3.78 -7.32 0.95
N ARG A 248 4.59 -7.56 -0.09
CA ARG A 248 4.40 -8.64 -1.06
C ARG A 248 4.46 -10.01 -0.39
N THR A 249 5.48 -10.28 0.43
CA THR A 249 5.63 -11.58 1.11
C THR A 249 4.50 -11.83 2.11
N THR A 250 4.20 -10.83 2.94
CA THR A 250 3.17 -10.92 3.98
C THR A 250 1.77 -11.11 3.39
N LEU A 251 1.41 -10.33 2.36
CA LEU A 251 0.10 -10.47 1.73
C LEU A 251 -0.02 -11.79 0.97
N ARG A 252 1.05 -12.25 0.29
CA ARG A 252 1.07 -13.53 -0.43
C ARG A 252 0.84 -14.71 0.51
N ALA A 253 1.55 -14.74 1.64
CA ALA A 253 1.36 -15.76 2.67
C ALA A 253 -0.08 -15.73 3.22
N TRP A 254 -0.59 -14.54 3.53
CA TRP A 254 -1.94 -14.36 4.06
C TRP A 254 -3.03 -14.86 3.11
N GLY A 255 -3.00 -14.50 1.83
CA GLY A 255 -4.07 -14.96 0.94
C GLY A 255 -3.95 -16.41 0.49
N ARG A 256 -2.76 -17.03 0.56
CA ARG A 256 -2.67 -18.50 0.45
C ARG A 256 -3.30 -19.20 1.65
N ALA A 257 -3.01 -18.73 2.86
CA ALA A 257 -3.66 -19.22 4.07
C ALA A 257 -5.19 -19.03 4.02
N ALA A 258 -5.67 -17.90 3.49
CA ALA A 258 -7.10 -17.65 3.30
C ALA A 258 -7.77 -18.59 2.28
N LEU A 259 -7.01 -19.10 1.31
CA LEU A 259 -7.50 -20.03 0.29
C LEU A 259 -7.24 -21.50 0.66
N ASP A 260 -6.80 -21.76 1.91
CA ASP A 260 -6.40 -23.08 2.40
C ASP A 260 -5.37 -23.78 1.49
N VAL A 261 -4.47 -22.98 0.91
CA VAL A 261 -3.36 -23.49 0.11
C VAL A 261 -2.12 -23.55 0.97
N GLU A 262 -1.49 -24.73 0.99
CA GLU A 262 -0.22 -24.95 1.66
C GLU A 262 0.78 -23.84 1.25
N PRO A 263 1.42 -23.16 2.22
CA PRO A 263 2.44 -22.19 1.88
C PRO A 263 3.49 -22.91 1.02
N LEU A 264 3.87 -22.30 -0.12
CA LEU A 264 5.04 -22.79 -0.82
C LEU A 264 6.18 -22.85 0.20
N PRO A 265 6.99 -23.93 0.21
CA PRO A 265 8.18 -23.98 1.05
C PRO A 265 8.88 -22.65 0.84
N GLU A 266 9.17 -21.95 1.95
CA GLU A 266 9.78 -20.62 1.89
C GLU A 266 10.95 -20.76 0.94
N GLU A 267 10.75 -20.22 -0.26
CA GLU A 267 11.76 -20.14 -1.27
C GLU A 267 12.68 -19.05 -0.72
N ASP A 268 13.51 -19.45 0.26
CA ASP A 268 14.67 -18.73 0.76
C ASP A 268 15.54 -18.31 -0.41
N THR A 269 15.33 -18.88 -1.60
CA THR A 269 15.91 -18.47 -2.86
C THR A 269 15.84 -16.97 -3.09
N PHE A 270 14.80 -16.19 -2.74
CA PHE A 270 14.87 -14.76 -3.05
C PHE A 270 15.82 -13.99 -2.10
N GLU A 271 15.79 -14.28 -0.79
CA GLU A 271 16.73 -13.67 0.17
C GLU A 271 18.14 -14.23 0.01
N LYS A 272 18.26 -15.50 -0.35
CA LYS A 272 19.50 -16.20 -0.66
C LYS A 272 20.08 -15.76 -2.00
N GLU A 273 19.26 -15.47 -3.02
CA GLU A 273 19.68 -14.96 -4.33
C GLU A 273 20.01 -13.46 -4.25
N GLU A 274 19.29 -12.68 -3.45
CA GLU A 274 19.65 -11.29 -3.16
C GLU A 274 20.91 -11.21 -2.29
N ARG A 275 21.09 -12.11 -1.31
CA ARG A 275 22.36 -12.27 -0.57
C ARG A 275 23.49 -12.73 -1.47
N THR A 276 23.31 -13.76 -2.30
CA THR A 276 24.38 -14.23 -3.19
C THR A 276 24.70 -13.22 -4.29
N ARG A 277 23.74 -12.38 -4.71
CA ARG A 277 24.02 -11.25 -5.61
C ARG A 277 24.77 -10.12 -4.93
N ALA A 278 24.52 -9.88 -3.64
CA ALA A 278 25.26 -8.89 -2.85
C ALA A 278 26.66 -9.39 -2.44
N GLU A 279 26.82 -10.69 -2.20
CA GLU A 279 28.08 -11.33 -1.81
C GLU A 279 28.96 -11.64 -3.04
N GLY A 280 28.37 -12.02 -4.17
CA GLY A 280 29.08 -12.35 -5.42
C GLY A 280 29.76 -11.15 -6.11
N ASP A 281 29.45 -9.91 -5.72
CA ASP A 281 30.09 -8.70 -6.25
C ASP A 281 31.35 -8.28 -5.46
N LEU A 282 31.65 -8.98 -4.35
CA LEU A 282 32.85 -8.72 -3.52
C LEU A 282 33.98 -9.75 -3.74
N GLU A 283 33.71 -10.87 -4.42
CA GLU A 283 34.69 -11.95 -4.60
C GLU A 283 35.37 -11.99 -5.97
N GLN A 284 35.04 -11.06 -6.89
CA GLN A 284 35.92 -10.79 -8.04
C GLN A 284 37.10 -9.92 -7.58
N LYS A 285 37.94 -10.50 -6.73
CA LYS A 285 39.31 -10.02 -6.55
C LYS A 285 39.96 -10.13 -7.93
N PRO A 286 40.39 -9.03 -8.56
CA PRO A 286 41.17 -9.13 -9.79
C PRO A 286 42.41 -9.94 -9.42
N GLU A 287 42.47 -11.19 -9.87
CA GLU A 287 43.74 -11.90 -9.94
C GLU A 287 44.65 -11.02 -10.78
N GLU A 288 45.65 -10.43 -10.12
CA GLU A 288 46.79 -9.82 -10.77
C GLU A 288 47.37 -10.86 -11.72
N LEU A 289 46.99 -10.74 -12.99
CA LEU A 289 47.68 -11.31 -14.15
C LEU A 289 49.08 -10.69 -14.21
N ASP A 290 49.96 -11.16 -13.34
CA ASP A 290 51.41 -11.06 -13.51
C ASP A 290 51.85 -12.25 -14.36
N GLY A 291 51.64 -12.11 -15.66
CA GLY A 291 51.83 -13.16 -16.65
C GLY A 291 52.43 -12.58 -17.92
N ILE A 292 53.75 -12.41 -17.88
CA ILE A 292 54.65 -12.09 -18.98
C ILE A 292 54.21 -12.77 -20.29
N VAL A 293 53.88 -11.94 -21.28
CA VAL A 293 53.77 -12.35 -22.68
C VAL A 293 55.19 -12.51 -23.23
N GLU A 294 55.73 -13.72 -23.16
CA GLU A 294 56.72 -14.17 -24.14
C GLU A 294 55.98 -14.98 -25.20
N LEU A 295 55.89 -14.35 -26.38
CA LEU A 295 55.57 -14.96 -27.64
C LEU A 295 56.58 -16.06 -27.91
N ASP A 296 56.14 -17.31 -28.05
CA ASP A 296 56.75 -18.21 -29.02
C ASP A 296 55.87 -19.43 -29.33
N ASP A 297 55.75 -19.62 -30.64
CA ASP A 297 55.80 -20.88 -31.37
C ASP A 297 54.55 -21.75 -31.58
N GLU A 298 54.52 -22.23 -32.82
CA GLU A 298 53.50 -22.98 -33.51
C GLU A 298 53.40 -24.42 -32.97
N SER A 299 52.19 -24.96 -32.85
CA SER A 299 51.94 -26.38 -33.17
C SER A 299 50.45 -26.70 -33.24
N GLU A 300 50.06 -27.18 -34.42
CA GLU A 300 48.87 -27.99 -34.63
C GLU A 300 49.03 -29.31 -33.84
N GLN A 301 48.13 -29.64 -32.92
CA GLN A 301 47.83 -31.06 -32.68
C GLN A 301 46.47 -31.32 -32.04
N SER A 302 45.93 -32.44 -32.49
CA SER A 302 44.64 -33.09 -32.26
C SER A 302 44.20 -33.28 -30.81
N GLY A 303 42.88 -33.16 -30.64
CA GLY A 303 41.96 -33.96 -29.83
C GLY A 303 42.47 -34.69 -28.60
N ASP A 304 41.81 -34.43 -27.46
CA ASP A 304 41.52 -35.50 -26.51
C ASP A 304 40.28 -35.19 -25.66
N GLU A 305 39.60 -36.26 -25.31
CA GLU A 305 38.35 -36.40 -24.59
C GLU A 305 38.58 -36.16 -23.08
N VAL A 306 37.95 -35.12 -22.50
CA VAL A 306 38.04 -34.86 -21.05
C VAL A 306 36.74 -35.31 -20.37
N VAL A 307 36.83 -36.50 -19.77
CA VAL A 307 35.93 -37.00 -18.74
C VAL A 307 36.10 -36.14 -17.48
N VAL A 308 35.10 -35.32 -17.15
CA VAL A 308 35.04 -34.61 -15.87
C VAL A 308 34.49 -35.56 -14.82
N LYS A 309 35.40 -36.13 -14.03
CA LYS A 309 35.09 -36.71 -12.71
C LYS A 309 34.93 -35.55 -11.72
N GLN A 310 33.72 -35.34 -11.22
CA GLN A 310 33.44 -34.45 -10.11
C GLN A 310 33.35 -35.31 -8.85
N GLU A 311 34.49 -35.45 -8.16
CA GLU A 311 34.54 -35.84 -6.76
C GLU A 311 34.63 -34.51 -5.98
N GLY A 312 33.57 -34.17 -5.25
CA GLY A 312 33.49 -32.99 -4.40
C GLY A 312 33.01 -33.45 -3.04
N GLU A 313 33.95 -33.49 -2.11
CA GLU A 313 33.84 -33.96 -0.74
C GLU A 313 32.84 -33.10 0.06
N GLU A 314 31.94 -33.76 0.76
CA GLU A 314 31.04 -33.18 1.76
C GLU A 314 31.85 -32.98 3.05
N GLU A 315 32.31 -31.76 3.31
CA GLU A 315 32.79 -31.38 4.65
C GLU A 315 31.58 -31.07 5.54
N GLU A 316 31.19 -32.06 6.35
CA GLU A 316 30.27 -31.90 7.47
C GLU A 316 30.98 -31.08 8.57
N GLU A 317 30.76 -29.76 8.59
CA GLU A 317 31.10 -28.94 9.76
C GLU A 317 30.13 -29.25 10.91
N GLU A 318 30.58 -30.14 11.78
CA GLU A 318 30.06 -30.39 13.13
C GLU A 318 30.06 -29.07 13.93
N MET A 319 28.90 -28.38 13.97
CA MET A 319 28.72 -27.25 14.89
C MET A 319 28.66 -27.76 16.33
N GLU A 320 29.73 -27.48 17.07
CA GLU A 320 29.93 -27.77 18.49
C GLU A 320 28.76 -27.22 19.35
N GLU A 321 28.05 -28.14 20.00
CA GLU A 321 26.94 -27.88 20.90
C GLU A 321 27.43 -27.14 22.16
N VAL A 322 27.29 -25.81 22.17
CA VAL A 322 27.60 -24.98 23.34
C VAL A 322 26.56 -25.26 24.43
N LEU A 323 26.91 -26.15 25.36
CA LEU A 323 26.19 -26.42 26.60
C LEU A 323 26.05 -25.14 27.43
N VAL A 324 24.86 -24.53 27.39
CA VAL A 324 24.47 -23.45 28.30
C VAL A 324 24.13 -24.06 29.66
N PRO A 325 24.88 -23.79 30.74
CA PRO A 325 24.58 -24.35 32.05
C PRO A 325 23.28 -23.74 32.64
N PRO A 326 22.52 -24.50 33.45
CA PRO A 326 21.29 -24.02 34.04
C PRO A 326 21.56 -22.91 35.06
N SER A 327 20.86 -21.79 34.87
CA SER A 327 20.89 -20.62 35.74
C SER A 327 20.44 -20.99 37.16
N THR A 328 21.40 -21.12 38.07
CA THR A 328 21.16 -21.11 39.52
C THR A 328 21.25 -19.69 40.02
N ALA A 329 20.13 -19.20 40.55
CA ALA A 329 20.08 -18.02 41.39
C ALA A 329 21.01 -18.19 42.59
N HIS A 330 21.85 -17.18 42.88
CA HIS A 330 22.06 -16.55 44.20
C HIS A 330 23.30 -15.65 44.20
N SER A 331 23.08 -14.38 44.60
CA SER A 331 23.89 -13.58 45.52
C SER A 331 25.39 -13.27 45.24
N ALA A 332 25.65 -11.95 45.16
CA ALA A 332 26.84 -11.23 45.65
C ALA A 332 28.16 -11.29 44.85
N SER A 333 28.38 -10.29 43.99
CA SER A 333 29.50 -9.32 44.08
C SER A 333 29.51 -8.40 42.85
N PRO A 334 29.85 -7.10 43.00
CA PRO A 334 29.97 -6.21 41.84
C PRO A 334 31.26 -6.53 41.06
N PRO A 335 31.22 -6.52 39.71
CA PRO A 335 32.38 -6.78 38.88
C PRO A 335 33.42 -5.65 38.98
N PRO A 336 34.72 -5.97 38.81
CA PRO A 336 35.79 -4.97 38.80
C PRO A 336 35.62 -4.04 37.59
N ARG A 337 35.77 -2.73 37.83
CA ARG A 337 35.65 -1.68 36.82
C ARG A 337 36.66 -1.91 35.68
N PRO A 338 36.26 -1.71 34.41
CA PRO A 338 37.21 -1.71 33.30
C PRO A 338 38.22 -0.59 33.52
N ARG A 339 39.48 -0.94 33.32
CA ARG A 339 40.65 -0.07 33.45
C ARG A 339 40.57 0.95 32.33
N GLU A 340 40.34 2.21 32.69
CA GLU A 340 40.34 3.35 31.77
C GLU A 340 41.73 3.47 31.11
N GLU A 341 41.85 3.00 29.87
CA GLU A 341 42.95 3.37 29.00
C GLU A 341 42.75 4.83 28.59
N GLN A 342 43.53 5.70 29.23
CA GLN A 342 43.72 7.10 28.86
C GLN A 342 44.43 7.19 27.50
N GLY A 343 43.68 6.97 26.42
CA GLY A 343 44.04 7.43 25.09
C GLY A 343 43.82 8.94 25.00
N LYS A 344 44.92 9.71 25.10
CA LYS A 344 44.93 11.16 24.83
C LYS A 344 44.88 11.40 23.32
N ASP A 345 43.68 11.34 22.74
CA ASP A 345 43.42 12.00 21.46
C ASP A 345 42.49 13.19 21.72
N ASP A 346 43.13 14.29 22.15
CA ASP A 346 42.55 15.63 22.24
C ASP A 346 42.33 16.20 20.81
N THR A 347 41.46 15.57 20.02
CA THR A 347 40.97 16.18 18.79
C THR A 347 39.92 17.23 19.15
N GLU A 348 40.00 18.42 18.54
CA GLU A 348 39.07 19.54 18.81
C GLU A 348 37.59 19.13 18.58
N GLU A 349 37.36 18.14 17.72
CA GLU A 349 36.04 17.56 17.48
C GLU A 349 35.48 16.82 18.72
N GLY A 350 36.31 16.12 19.48
CA GLY A 350 35.92 15.44 20.72
C GLY A 350 35.41 16.41 21.80
N ARG A 351 35.97 17.64 21.85
CA ARG A 351 35.51 18.69 22.78
C ARG A 351 34.17 19.28 22.39
N HIS A 352 33.86 19.34 21.10
CA HIS A 352 32.55 19.80 20.63
C HIS A 352 31.44 18.82 21.03
N PHE A 353 31.65 17.51 20.83
CA PHE A 353 30.65 16.51 21.24
C PHE A 353 30.51 16.41 22.75
N ALA A 354 31.61 16.51 23.51
CA ALA A 354 31.54 16.55 24.97
C ALA A 354 30.71 17.75 25.49
N ASN A 355 30.76 18.92 24.84
CA ASN A 355 29.96 20.09 25.22
C ASN A 355 28.48 19.98 24.82
N VAL A 356 28.14 19.28 23.75
CA VAL A 356 26.75 19.08 23.32
C VAL A 356 26.01 18.13 24.27
N PHE A 357 26.69 17.12 24.81
CA PHE A 357 26.10 16.14 25.72
C PHE A 357 26.25 16.50 27.21
N SER A 358 27.25 17.28 27.60
CA SER A 358 27.40 17.76 28.99
C SER A 358 26.42 18.87 29.34
N LYS A 359 25.77 19.48 28.34
CA LYS A 359 24.56 20.30 28.54
C LYS A 359 23.38 19.36 28.80
N THR A 360 23.46 18.67 29.93
CA THR A 360 22.36 17.92 30.54
C THR A 360 21.15 18.84 30.57
N PHE A 361 20.14 18.48 29.78
CA PHE A 361 18.77 18.92 30.00
C PHE A 361 18.45 18.61 31.45
N ASP A 362 18.38 19.63 32.30
CA ASP A 362 17.88 19.52 33.65
C ASP A 362 16.37 19.25 33.50
N PRO A 363 15.87 18.03 33.73
CA PRO A 363 14.47 17.68 33.51
C PRO A 363 13.52 18.40 34.49
N ASP A 364 14.08 19.10 35.46
CA ASP A 364 13.45 19.85 36.54
C ASP A 364 13.69 21.37 36.43
N ALA A 365 14.36 21.86 35.38
CA ALA A 365 14.31 23.27 35.00
C ALA A 365 12.92 23.58 34.42
N SER A 366 11.98 23.86 35.32
CA SER A 366 10.66 24.38 35.00
C SER A 366 10.81 25.68 34.21
N ASP A 367 10.27 25.70 32.99
CA ASP A 367 10.01 26.85 32.12
C ASP A 367 8.96 27.79 32.77
N GLU A 368 9.16 28.13 34.05
CA GLU A 368 8.46 29.17 34.78
C GLU A 368 9.32 30.42 34.67
N ASP A 369 9.05 31.25 33.64
CA ASP A 369 9.07 32.71 33.68
C ASP A 369 9.22 33.30 32.26
N GLU A 370 8.15 33.22 31.47
CA GLU A 370 7.87 34.22 30.42
C GLU A 370 6.41 34.70 30.58
N GLU A 371 6.17 35.40 31.68
CA GLU A 371 5.17 36.47 31.70
C GLU A 371 5.71 37.63 30.84
N ASP A 372 5.05 38.00 29.74
CA ASP A 372 4.24 39.22 29.73
C ASP A 372 3.67 39.59 28.34
N VAL A 373 2.57 40.35 28.41
CA VAL A 373 1.87 41.09 27.34
C VAL A 373 0.86 40.32 26.46
N LYS A 374 -0.33 40.09 27.01
CA LYS A 374 -1.57 40.02 26.20
C LYS A 374 -2.25 41.40 26.17
N PRO A 375 -2.51 42.00 24.98
CA PRO A 375 -3.39 43.16 24.91
C PRO A 375 -4.84 42.74 25.11
N VAL A 376 -5.51 43.47 26.01
CA VAL A 376 -6.95 43.39 26.29
C VAL A 376 -7.73 43.74 25.03
N ILE A 377 -8.33 42.74 24.39
CA ILE A 377 -9.42 42.92 23.43
C ILE A 377 -10.68 42.39 24.10
N SER A 378 -11.43 43.30 24.71
CA SER A 378 -12.80 43.10 25.15
C SER A 378 -13.68 42.83 23.93
N HIS A 379 -14.06 41.58 23.72
CA HIS A 379 -15.08 41.21 22.73
C HIS A 379 -16.32 40.69 23.47
N ASP A 380 -17.40 41.48 23.39
CA ASP A 380 -18.74 41.14 23.83
C ASP A 380 -19.22 39.80 23.26
N TYR A 381 -19.52 38.85 24.13
CA TYR A 381 -20.33 37.68 23.77
C TYR A 381 -21.80 38.01 23.97
N SER A 382 -22.41 38.52 22.91
CA SER A 382 -23.87 38.54 22.77
C SER A 382 -24.38 37.11 22.54
N THR A 383 -25.26 36.69 23.43
CA THR A 383 -25.91 35.37 23.51
C THR A 383 -26.76 35.09 22.27
N PRO A 384 -26.65 33.92 21.60
CA PRO A 384 -27.66 33.51 20.63
C PRO A 384 -28.83 32.79 21.33
N PRO A 385 -30.09 33.04 20.89
CA PRO A 385 -31.28 32.50 21.54
C PRO A 385 -31.52 31.02 21.22
N THR A 386 -31.97 30.33 22.26
CA THR A 386 -32.49 28.97 22.31
C THR A 386 -33.62 28.77 21.29
N ARG A 387 -33.42 27.90 20.28
CA ARG A 387 -34.51 27.42 19.41
C ARG A 387 -35.03 26.07 19.90
N THR A 388 -36.33 26.09 20.16
CA THR A 388 -37.25 25.01 20.53
C THR A 388 -37.22 23.79 19.60
N PRO A 389 -37.52 22.57 20.12
CA PRO A 389 -37.66 21.36 19.31
C PRO A 389 -39.03 21.31 18.62
N LEU A 390 -39.02 21.30 17.28
CA LEU A 390 -40.21 21.03 16.46
C LEU A 390 -40.44 19.53 16.36
N LYS A 391 -41.51 19.09 17.03
CA LYS A 391 -42.33 17.90 16.71
C LYS A 391 -42.39 17.69 15.20
N ARG A 392 -41.93 16.54 14.71
CA ARG A 392 -42.29 16.07 13.37
C ARG A 392 -43.01 14.74 13.47
N GLN A 393 -44.21 14.78 12.91
CA GLN A 393 -45.28 13.80 13.00
C GLN A 393 -44.89 12.45 12.38
N ARG A 394 -45.32 11.41 13.09
CA ARG A 394 -45.57 10.07 12.57
C ARG A 394 -46.57 10.14 11.41
N SER A 395 -46.14 9.73 10.23
CA SER A 395 -47.04 9.32 9.15
C SER A 395 -46.94 7.80 9.02
N ARG A 396 -47.81 7.10 9.74
CA ARG A 396 -48.15 5.69 9.47
C ARG A 396 -49.03 5.70 8.22
N THR A 397 -48.56 5.15 7.12
CA THR A 397 -49.43 4.74 6.00
C THR A 397 -49.40 3.23 5.92
N SER A 398 -50.48 2.65 6.42
CA SER A 398 -50.89 1.26 6.24
C SER A 398 -51.16 0.97 4.77
N SER A 399 -50.45 0.00 4.19
CA SER A 399 -50.84 -0.63 2.92
C SER A 399 -51.55 -1.97 3.18
N PRO A 400 -52.61 -2.30 2.42
CA PRO A 400 -53.51 -3.42 2.68
C PRO A 400 -53.03 -4.77 2.11
N PRO A 401 -53.47 -5.91 2.68
CA PRO A 401 -53.17 -7.24 2.17
C PRO A 401 -54.10 -7.62 1.01
N ALA A 402 -53.54 -7.83 -0.18
CA ALA A 402 -54.28 -8.38 -1.32
C ALA A 402 -54.32 -9.91 -1.25
N ARG A 403 -55.55 -10.41 -1.09
CA ARG A 403 -55.97 -11.81 -1.15
C ARG A 403 -55.92 -12.36 -2.58
N ARG A 404 -55.56 -13.66 -2.66
CA ARG A 404 -56.09 -14.71 -3.56
C ARG A 404 -55.85 -14.58 -5.08
N ARG A 405 -55.18 -15.60 -5.62
CA ARG A 405 -55.85 -16.59 -6.51
C ARG A 405 -55.05 -17.89 -6.59
N ALA A 406 -55.70 -18.96 -6.14
CA ALA A 406 -55.34 -20.33 -6.45
C ALA A 406 -55.86 -20.66 -7.86
N ALA A 407 -55.04 -21.35 -8.64
CA ALA A 407 -55.47 -22.14 -9.80
C ALA A 407 -54.65 -23.45 -9.77
N PRO A 408 -55.30 -24.62 -9.90
CA PRO A 408 -54.64 -25.92 -9.88
C PRO A 408 -54.35 -26.43 -11.30
N ALA A 409 -53.39 -27.37 -11.36
CA ALA A 409 -53.19 -28.40 -12.36
C ALA A 409 -52.83 -27.94 -13.79
N ASP A 410 -51.61 -28.26 -14.23
CA ASP A 410 -51.51 -29.34 -15.22
C ASP A 410 -50.13 -30.00 -15.24
N ALA A 411 -50.18 -31.33 -15.30
CA ALA A 411 -49.05 -32.24 -15.27
C ALA A 411 -48.41 -32.34 -16.67
N ALA A 412 -47.23 -31.78 -16.84
CA ALA A 412 -46.34 -32.10 -17.97
C ALA A 412 -45.01 -32.63 -17.41
N ARG A 413 -45.00 -33.95 -17.23
CA ARG A 413 -43.84 -34.76 -16.86
C ARG A 413 -42.86 -34.75 -18.04
N HIS A 414 -42.01 -33.73 -18.11
CA HIS A 414 -40.83 -33.78 -18.96
C HIS A 414 -39.77 -34.63 -18.28
N GLU A 415 -39.55 -35.79 -18.88
CA GLU A 415 -38.46 -36.72 -18.67
C GLU A 415 -37.13 -35.95 -18.79
N ARG A 416 -36.62 -35.50 -17.64
CA ARG A 416 -35.27 -34.94 -17.51
C ARG A 416 -34.31 -36.06 -17.83
N GLN A 417 -33.78 -36.04 -19.05
CA GLN A 417 -32.58 -36.78 -19.39
C GLN A 417 -31.47 -36.33 -18.46
N SER A 418 -31.16 -37.18 -17.49
CA SER A 418 -30.01 -37.09 -16.62
C SER A 418 -28.74 -37.30 -17.46
N SER A 419 -28.35 -36.29 -18.24
CA SER A 419 -26.98 -36.18 -18.70
C SER A 419 -26.15 -35.82 -17.48
N ALA A 420 -25.63 -36.85 -16.82
CA ALA A 420 -24.59 -36.75 -15.81
C ALA A 420 -23.40 -36.04 -16.47
N SER A 421 -23.36 -34.71 -16.32
CA SER A 421 -22.18 -33.92 -16.61
C SER A 421 -21.09 -34.44 -15.67
N PRO A 422 -19.92 -34.85 -16.18
CA PRO A 422 -18.85 -35.33 -15.31
C PRO A 422 -18.56 -34.23 -14.29
N ALA A 423 -18.83 -34.51 -13.02
CA ALA A 423 -18.50 -33.63 -11.91
C ALA A 423 -17.00 -33.36 -12.00
N ALA A 424 -16.64 -32.20 -12.56
CA ALA A 424 -15.28 -31.75 -12.63
C ALA A 424 -14.79 -31.67 -11.18
N SER A 425 -13.75 -32.42 -10.86
CA SER A 425 -13.23 -32.50 -9.52
C SER A 425 -12.99 -31.06 -8.98
N PRO A 426 -13.56 -30.70 -7.82
CA PRO A 426 -13.46 -29.36 -7.23
C PRO A 426 -12.04 -28.79 -7.04
N PRO A 427 -10.92 -29.56 -6.90
CA PRO A 427 -9.58 -28.96 -6.74
C PRO A 427 -9.09 -28.13 -7.93
N ALA A 428 -9.63 -28.31 -9.14
CA ALA A 428 -9.11 -27.61 -10.33
C ALA A 428 -9.42 -26.10 -10.33
N GLN A 429 -10.57 -25.67 -9.82
CA GLN A 429 -10.95 -24.25 -9.84
C GLN A 429 -10.21 -23.43 -8.78
N LEU A 430 -9.96 -24.03 -7.60
CA LEU A 430 -9.18 -23.41 -6.52
C LEU A 430 -7.74 -23.13 -6.96
N SER A 431 -7.10 -24.11 -7.58
CA SER A 431 -5.71 -23.95 -8.05
C SER A 431 -5.58 -22.85 -9.12
N GLU A 432 -6.53 -22.71 -10.04
CA GLU A 432 -6.51 -21.62 -11.02
C GLU A 432 -6.70 -20.24 -10.36
N GLY A 433 -7.62 -20.14 -9.40
CA GLY A 433 -7.84 -18.92 -8.61
C GLY A 433 -6.60 -18.48 -7.85
N VAL A 434 -5.90 -19.43 -7.22
CA VAL A 434 -4.66 -19.18 -6.46
C VAL A 434 -3.53 -18.72 -7.38
N LEU A 435 -3.36 -19.35 -8.55
CA LEU A 435 -2.34 -18.93 -9.53
C LEU A 435 -2.64 -17.55 -10.10
N ALA A 436 -3.90 -17.25 -10.40
CA ALA A 436 -4.33 -15.92 -10.84
C ALA A 436 -4.08 -14.85 -9.77
N TRP A 437 -4.29 -15.22 -8.51
CA TRP A 437 -4.07 -14.37 -7.36
C TRP A 437 -2.57 -14.14 -7.09
N ASP A 438 -1.74 -15.18 -7.10
CA ASP A 438 -0.29 -15.08 -7.01
C ASP A 438 0.29 -14.19 -8.12
N LYS A 439 -0.16 -14.40 -9.37
CA LYS A 439 0.25 -13.59 -10.52
C LYS A 439 -0.15 -12.13 -10.37
N SER A 440 -1.31 -11.88 -9.75
CA SER A 440 -1.76 -10.52 -9.44
C SER A 440 -0.88 -9.87 -8.38
N PHE A 441 -0.47 -10.63 -7.36
CA PHE A 441 0.44 -10.18 -6.31
C PHE A 441 1.84 -9.90 -6.81
N SER A 442 2.38 -10.75 -7.68
CA SER A 442 3.70 -10.52 -8.31
C SER A 442 3.77 -9.19 -9.06
N ARG A 443 2.63 -8.73 -9.59
CA ARG A 443 2.53 -7.45 -10.30
C ARG A 443 2.36 -6.24 -9.39
N ILE A 444 1.95 -6.44 -8.13
CA ILE A 444 1.84 -5.35 -7.16
C ILE A 444 3.25 -4.85 -6.86
N PHE A 445 3.42 -3.52 -6.93
CA PHE A 445 4.72 -2.84 -6.79
C PHE A 445 5.73 -3.10 -7.90
N GLU A 446 5.53 -4.05 -8.82
CA GLU A 446 6.45 -4.31 -9.93
C GLU A 446 6.70 -3.04 -10.76
N ARG A 447 5.62 -2.29 -11.06
CA ARG A 447 5.70 -1.02 -11.80
C ARG A 447 6.45 0.06 -11.03
N THR A 448 6.28 0.11 -9.71
CA THR A 448 6.97 1.07 -8.85
C THR A 448 8.44 0.70 -8.71
N LEU A 449 8.76 -0.57 -8.45
CA LEU A 449 10.13 -1.07 -8.31
C LEU A 449 10.91 -0.91 -9.62
N ALA A 450 10.32 -1.24 -10.76
CA ALA A 450 10.94 -0.97 -12.07
C ALA A 450 11.17 0.53 -12.29
N ALA A 451 10.21 1.38 -11.94
CA ALA A 451 10.38 2.83 -12.06
C ALA A 451 11.46 3.39 -11.10
N LEU A 452 11.63 2.79 -9.92
CA LEU A 452 12.70 3.14 -8.98
C LEU A 452 14.07 2.75 -9.53
N ALA A 453 14.19 1.54 -10.09
CA ALA A 453 15.41 1.06 -10.74
C ALA A 453 15.79 1.95 -11.93
N ASP A 454 14.83 2.25 -12.82
CA ASP A 454 15.03 3.20 -13.93
C ASP A 454 15.51 4.57 -13.42
N ALA A 455 14.89 5.08 -12.34
CA ALA A 455 15.24 6.37 -11.76
C ALA A 455 16.59 6.38 -11.04
N GLN A 456 17.12 5.22 -10.63
CA GLN A 456 18.49 5.06 -10.13
C GLN A 456 19.48 5.01 -11.29
N GLN A 457 19.20 4.22 -12.32
CA GLN A 457 20.03 4.12 -13.51
C GLN A 457 20.24 5.47 -14.19
N MET A 458 19.15 6.22 -14.42
CA MET A 458 19.20 7.57 -14.99
C MET A 458 19.98 8.58 -14.13
N ARG A 459 20.13 8.31 -12.83
CA ARG A 459 20.94 9.15 -11.93
C ARG A 459 22.43 8.82 -12.10
N LEU A 460 22.78 7.54 -12.13
CA LEU A 460 24.16 7.09 -12.36
C LEU A 460 24.68 7.59 -13.71
N GLU A 461 23.92 7.43 -14.78
CA GLU A 461 24.29 7.93 -16.12
C GLU A 461 24.50 9.46 -16.15
N ARG A 462 23.75 10.21 -15.34
CA ARG A 462 23.94 11.67 -15.20
C ARG A 462 25.19 12.00 -14.41
N GLU A 463 25.50 11.25 -13.35
CA GLU A 463 26.71 11.44 -12.55
C GLU A 463 27.95 11.11 -13.39
N GLU A 464 27.93 10.01 -14.15
CA GLU A 464 28.97 9.65 -15.12
C GLU A 464 29.17 10.71 -16.20
N ARG A 465 28.07 11.23 -16.77
CA ARG A 465 28.13 12.30 -17.76
C ARG A 465 28.71 13.59 -17.18
N ASN A 466 28.32 13.97 -15.96
CA ASN A 466 28.86 15.16 -15.30
C ASN A 466 30.36 15.00 -15.00
N ALA A 467 30.78 13.80 -14.56
CA ALA A 467 32.19 13.46 -14.35
C ALA A 467 33.00 13.53 -15.66
N ALA A 468 32.45 13.02 -16.76
CA ALA A 468 33.07 13.10 -18.08
C ALA A 468 33.14 14.54 -18.63
N GLU A 469 32.16 15.38 -18.29
CA GLU A 469 32.14 16.82 -18.64
C GLU A 469 33.07 17.67 -17.73
N GLY A 470 33.70 17.08 -16.71
CA GLY A 470 34.59 17.77 -15.78
C GLY A 470 33.89 18.84 -14.94
N ARG A 471 32.60 18.65 -14.63
CA ARG A 471 31.77 19.58 -13.87
C ARG A 471 31.70 19.28 -12.39
#